data_AF-A0A7X7JRX7-F1
#
_entry.id   AF-A0A7X7JRX7-F1
#
_cell.length_a   1.000
_cell.length_b   1.000
_cell.length_c   1.000
_cell.angle_alpha   90.00
_cell.angle_beta   90.00
_cell.angle_gamma   90.00
#
_symmetry.space_group_name_H-M   'P 1'
#
loop_
_entity.id
_entity.type
_entity.pdbx_description
1 polymer ?
#
loop_
_entity_poly.entity_id
_entity_poly.type
_entity_poly.pdbx_seq_one_letter_code
_entity_poly.pdbx_strand_id
1 'polypeptide(L)'
;MGVTNRERVGKALDLLNEGLLPFVERELKAVYADRWQEVAREGQPPERGKGRKGEKLHLDCHALLTVMWNQWNPVFSKTLGQTERSLVNELREVRNNWAHQKNFSGNDAYRALDSMERMLAAVSAEQSGEIGQMRMDLLRVQFDEQRRSEMRKASFLPTEGKPQGGLKPWREVVTPHSDVVKGTYQQAEFAADLWQVYQNEGSDEYKNPTEFFRRTFITEGLKGLLTGALLRLAGQGGNPVVELQTNFGGGKTHSMMSLWHLFSGISASELPGVEELVKEAGVPVAPRVHRAVLVGTKISPGQTHKKPDGTVVRTL
;
A
#
# COMPACT_ATOMS: atom_id res chain seq x y z
N MET A 1 3.71 -5.87 8.70
CA MET A 1 2.77 -4.79 8.33
C MET A 1 3.33 -3.49 8.87
N GLY A 2 3.40 -2.43 8.07
CA GLY A 2 3.88 -1.13 8.54
C GLY A 2 2.84 -0.44 9.43
N VAL A 3 3.29 0.29 10.46
CA VAL A 3 2.42 1.06 11.35
C VAL A 3 1.70 2.15 10.55
N THR A 4 0.38 2.21 10.65
CA THR A 4 -0.45 3.21 9.97
C THR A 4 -0.30 4.59 10.62
N ASN A 5 -0.59 5.66 9.88
CA ASN A 5 -0.54 7.02 10.41
C ASN A 5 -1.47 7.22 11.62
N ARG A 6 -2.63 6.57 11.59
CA ARG A 6 -3.59 6.58 12.71
C ARG A 6 -3.04 5.91 13.96
N GLU A 7 -2.38 4.76 13.81
CA GLU A 7 -1.74 4.05 14.93
C GLU A 7 -0.58 4.87 15.51
N ARG A 8 0.24 5.52 14.66
CA ARG A 8 1.29 6.45 15.11
C ARG A 8 0.71 7.60 15.93
N VAL A 9 -0.36 8.25 15.45
CA VAL A 9 -1.05 9.32 16.19
C VAL A 9 -1.64 8.81 17.49
N GLY A 10 -2.20 7.60 17.51
CA GLY A 10 -2.71 6.96 18.73
C GLY A 10 -1.62 6.79 19.79
N LYS A 11 -0.49 6.17 19.42
CA LYS A 11 0.65 6.02 20.33
C LYS A 11 1.16 7.36 20.85
N ALA A 12 1.20 8.39 20.00
CA ALA A 12 1.62 9.72 20.42
C ALA A 12 0.63 10.41 21.35
N LEU A 13 -0.68 10.16 21.22
CA LEU A 13 -1.69 10.64 22.17
C LEU A 13 -1.53 10.00 23.55
N ASP A 14 -1.11 8.74 23.61
CA ASP A 14 -0.82 8.06 24.88
C ASP A 14 0.40 8.70 25.57
N LEU A 15 1.48 8.93 24.82
CA LEU A 15 2.68 9.64 25.31
C LEU A 15 2.38 11.09 25.73
N LEU A 16 1.51 11.77 24.97
CA LEU A 16 1.04 13.11 25.31
C LEU A 16 0.30 13.11 26.66
N ASN A 17 -0.57 12.13 26.88
CA ASN A 17 -1.30 12.01 28.14
C ASN A 17 -0.35 11.75 29.31
N GLU A 18 0.59 10.81 29.14
CA GLU A 18 1.59 10.46 30.14
C GLU A 18 2.46 11.68 30.52
N GLY A 19 2.96 12.42 29.53
CA GLY A 19 3.84 13.56 29.77
C GLY A 19 3.14 14.81 30.31
N LEU A 20 1.87 15.05 29.95
CA LEU A 20 1.13 16.21 30.45
C LEU A 20 0.52 16.02 31.84
N LEU A 21 0.19 14.79 32.23
CA LEU A 21 -0.54 14.52 33.47
C LEU A 21 0.17 15.08 34.73
N PRO A 22 1.47 14.84 34.96
CA PRO A 22 2.16 15.36 36.14
C PRO A 22 2.17 16.90 36.21
N PHE A 23 2.34 17.55 35.05
CA PHE A 23 2.30 19.00 34.94
C PHE A 23 0.91 19.54 35.30
N VAL A 24 -0.14 19.00 34.67
CA VAL A 24 -1.53 19.43 34.90
C VAL A 24 -1.92 19.28 36.36
N GLU A 25 -1.60 18.14 36.99
CA GLU A 25 -1.88 17.94 38.41
C GLU A 25 -1.16 18.95 39.30
N ARG A 26 0.12 19.22 39.04
CA ARG A 26 0.91 20.14 39.83
C ARG A 26 0.35 21.56 39.77
N GLU A 27 0.07 22.07 38.57
CA GLU A 27 -0.45 23.42 38.39
C GLU A 27 -1.85 23.59 39.00
N LEU A 28 -2.74 22.59 38.85
CA LEU A 28 -4.06 22.61 39.48
C LEU A 28 -3.98 22.56 41.01
N LYS A 29 -3.09 21.72 41.58
CA LYS A 29 -2.85 21.66 43.04
C LYS A 29 -2.30 22.99 43.56
N ALA A 30 -1.41 23.64 42.81
CA ALA A 30 -0.84 24.92 43.20
C ALA A 30 -1.88 26.05 43.33
N VAL A 31 -2.95 26.01 42.52
CA VAL A 31 -4.01 27.04 42.54
C VAL A 31 -5.20 26.67 43.43
N TYR A 32 -5.61 25.40 43.43
CA TYR A 32 -6.86 24.95 44.07
C TYR A 32 -6.66 24.06 45.30
N ALA A 33 -5.40 23.77 45.68
CA ALA A 33 -5.06 22.87 46.80
C ALA A 33 -5.86 21.56 46.72
N ASP A 34 -6.53 21.15 47.80
CA ASP A 34 -7.26 19.88 47.88
C ASP A 34 -8.47 19.79 46.93
N ARG A 35 -8.99 20.92 46.44
CA ARG A 35 -10.15 20.96 45.53
C ARG A 35 -9.79 20.76 44.06
N TRP A 36 -8.52 20.55 43.73
CA TRP A 36 -8.07 20.42 42.35
C TRP A 36 -8.78 19.30 41.57
N GLN A 37 -9.14 18.20 42.24
CA GLN A 37 -9.87 17.08 41.64
C GLN A 37 -11.32 17.42 41.30
N GLU A 38 -11.96 18.26 42.12
CA GLU A 38 -13.32 18.72 41.88
C GLU A 38 -13.37 19.63 40.65
N VAL A 39 -12.45 20.60 40.59
CA VAL A 39 -12.30 21.51 39.44
C VAL A 39 -11.99 20.75 38.14
N ALA A 40 -11.15 19.72 38.22
CA ALA A 40 -10.84 18.87 37.06
C ALA A 40 -12.04 18.03 36.58
N ARG A 41 -13.00 17.70 37.46
CA ARG A 41 -14.26 17.01 37.10
C ARG A 41 -15.30 17.99 36.54
N GLU A 42 -15.43 19.17 37.15
CA GLU A 42 -16.35 20.22 36.70
C GLU A 42 -15.98 20.74 35.30
N GLY A 43 -14.69 20.75 34.98
CA GLY A 43 -14.20 21.12 33.65
C GLY A 43 -14.52 20.10 32.55
N GLN A 44 -15.15 18.96 32.84
CA GLN A 44 -15.49 17.92 31.85
C GLN A 44 -16.95 17.99 31.42
N PRO A 45 -17.29 17.54 30.20
CA PRO A 45 -18.68 17.40 29.77
C PRO A 45 -19.48 16.49 30.72
N PRO A 46 -20.79 16.77 30.94
CA PRO A 46 -21.61 16.10 31.95
C PRO A 46 -21.75 14.57 31.76
N GLU A 47 -21.49 14.05 30.56
CA GLU A 47 -21.51 12.60 30.28
C GLU A 47 -20.31 11.84 30.86
N ARG A 48 -19.17 12.49 31.09
CA ARG A 48 -17.94 11.86 31.63
C ARG A 48 -17.65 12.20 33.10
N GLY A 49 -18.22 13.29 33.62
CA GLY A 49 -17.99 13.78 34.99
C GLY A 49 -18.69 13.00 36.12
N LYS A 50 -19.42 11.90 35.83
CA LYS A 50 -20.15 11.11 36.84
C LYS A 50 -19.28 10.05 37.53
N GLY A 51 -18.10 10.44 38.01
CA GLY A 51 -17.31 9.58 38.90
C GLY A 51 -18.00 9.44 40.27
N ARG A 52 -18.05 8.23 40.82
CA ARG A 52 -18.58 8.02 42.19
C ARG A 52 -17.65 8.70 43.20
N LYS A 53 -18.22 9.29 44.27
CA LYS A 53 -17.43 9.83 45.41
C LYS A 53 -16.49 8.72 45.92
N GLY A 54 -15.17 8.95 45.84
CA GLY A 54 -14.13 8.03 46.31
C GLY A 54 -13.30 7.34 45.21
N GLU A 55 -13.65 7.50 43.93
CA GLU A 55 -12.89 6.92 42.82
C GLU A 55 -11.70 7.81 42.41
N LYS A 56 -10.51 7.21 42.21
CA LYS A 56 -9.32 7.96 41.73
C LYS A 56 -9.66 8.62 40.40
N LEU A 57 -9.35 9.92 40.29
CA LEU A 57 -9.58 10.69 39.07
C LEU A 57 -8.72 10.12 37.93
N HIS A 58 -9.36 9.57 36.91
CA HIS A 58 -8.69 9.13 35.68
C HIS A 58 -8.85 10.19 34.60
N LEU A 59 -7.76 10.85 34.21
CA LEU A 59 -7.75 11.88 33.17
C LEU A 59 -7.20 11.28 31.87
N ASP A 60 -8.10 10.84 30.98
CA ASP A 60 -7.72 10.47 29.62
C ASP A 60 -7.23 11.69 28.82
N CYS A 61 -6.62 11.47 27.66
CA CYS A 61 -6.06 12.57 26.84
C CYS A 61 -7.07 13.70 26.56
N HIS A 62 -8.35 13.36 26.37
CA HIS A 62 -9.39 14.36 26.11
C HIS A 62 -9.80 15.14 27.34
N ALA A 63 -10.00 14.46 28.47
CA ALA A 63 -10.29 15.08 29.74
C ALA A 63 -9.15 16.05 30.11
N LEU A 64 -7.90 15.62 29.95
CA LEU A 64 -6.72 16.41 30.23
C LEU A 64 -6.68 17.68 29.37
N LEU A 65 -6.78 17.57 28.04
CA LEU A 65 -6.77 18.73 27.14
C LEU A 65 -7.97 19.66 27.36
N THR A 66 -9.13 19.12 27.75
CA THR A 66 -10.33 19.91 28.07
C THR A 66 -10.16 20.69 29.37
N VAL A 67 -9.58 20.07 30.41
CA VAL A 67 -9.25 20.76 31.66
C VAL A 67 -8.22 21.86 31.39
N MET A 68 -7.18 21.60 30.60
CA MET A 68 -6.21 22.61 30.20
C MET A 68 -6.86 23.80 29.49
N TRP A 69 -7.78 23.54 28.57
CA TRP A 69 -8.52 24.58 27.86
C TRP A 69 -9.40 25.43 28.80
N ASN A 70 -10.21 24.78 29.63
CA ASN A 70 -11.18 25.46 30.50
C ASN A 70 -10.51 26.22 31.65
N GLN A 71 -9.39 25.70 32.17
CA GLN A 71 -8.63 26.30 33.26
C GLN A 71 -7.42 27.10 32.75
N TRP A 72 -7.43 27.53 31.48
CA TRP A 72 -6.29 28.23 30.89
C TRP A 72 -5.93 29.51 31.63
N ASN A 73 -6.87 30.46 31.74
CA ASN A 73 -6.60 31.77 32.38
C ASN A 73 -6.34 31.68 33.90
N PRO A 74 -7.06 30.84 34.67
CA PRO A 74 -6.82 30.76 36.11
C PRO A 74 -5.52 30.02 36.50
N VAL A 75 -5.10 29.05 35.67
CA VAL A 75 -4.03 28.09 36.03
C VAL A 75 -2.87 28.16 35.04
N PHE A 76 -3.09 27.77 33.78
CA PHE A 76 -2.00 27.47 32.85
C PHE A 76 -1.33 28.70 32.23
N SER A 77 -2.03 29.84 32.15
CA SER A 77 -1.48 31.09 31.60
C SER A 77 -0.38 31.73 32.47
N LYS A 78 -0.14 31.19 33.67
CA LYS A 78 0.98 31.60 34.54
C LYS A 78 2.32 31.03 34.09
N THR A 79 2.29 29.89 33.41
CA THR A 79 3.48 29.11 33.05
C THR A 79 3.61 28.94 31.53
N LEU A 80 2.49 28.90 30.81
CA LEU A 80 2.42 28.71 29.36
C LEU A 80 1.84 29.95 28.64
N GLY A 81 2.27 30.17 27.40
CA GLY A 81 1.88 31.34 26.60
C GLY A 81 0.75 31.08 25.60
N GLN A 82 0.45 32.08 24.77
CA GLN A 82 -0.62 31.99 23.78
C GLN A 82 -0.36 30.93 22.68
N THR A 83 0.91 30.63 22.41
CA THR A 83 1.32 29.58 21.48
C THR A 83 0.84 28.22 21.96
N GLU A 84 1.09 27.87 23.22
CA GLU A 84 0.70 26.60 23.82
C GLU A 84 -0.82 26.50 23.93
N ARG A 85 -1.51 27.61 24.18
CA ARG A 85 -2.99 27.65 24.15
C ARG A 85 -3.54 27.22 22.79
N SER A 86 -2.92 27.72 21.72
CA SER A 86 -3.29 27.34 20.36
C SER A 86 -3.02 25.86 20.09
N LEU A 87 -1.88 25.34 20.57
CA LEU A 87 -1.56 23.91 20.49
C LEU A 87 -2.58 23.05 21.24
N VAL A 88 -3.02 23.45 22.44
CA VAL A 88 -4.06 22.72 23.18
C VAL A 88 -5.35 22.63 22.37
N ASN A 89 -5.77 23.71 21.69
CA ASN A 89 -6.96 23.65 20.83
C ASN A 89 -6.78 22.68 19.65
N GLU A 90 -5.65 22.77 18.95
CA GLU A 90 -5.33 21.87 17.85
C GLU A 90 -5.28 20.40 18.30
N LEU A 91 -4.64 20.11 19.43
CA LEU A 91 -4.53 18.76 19.97
C LEU A 91 -5.90 18.19 20.37
N ARG A 92 -6.85 19.03 20.80
CA ARG A 92 -8.25 18.60 21.02
C ARG A 92 -8.89 18.15 19.72
N GLU A 93 -8.67 18.87 18.62
CA GLU A 93 -9.17 18.49 17.30
C GLU A 93 -8.50 17.21 16.79
N VAL A 94 -7.18 17.08 16.93
CA VAL A 94 -6.42 15.87 16.57
C VAL A 94 -6.94 14.65 17.33
N ARG A 95 -7.08 14.74 18.65
CA ARG A 95 -7.65 13.66 19.46
C ARG A 95 -9.07 13.34 19.01
N ASN A 96 -9.91 14.35 18.77
CA ASN A 96 -11.29 14.15 18.33
C ASN A 96 -11.36 13.40 16.99
N ASN A 97 -10.56 13.84 16.01
CA ASN A 97 -10.44 13.16 14.70
C ASN A 97 -9.95 11.71 14.85
N TRP A 98 -8.99 11.46 15.74
CA TRP A 98 -8.53 10.11 16.05
C TRP A 98 -9.64 9.26 16.70
N ALA A 99 -10.38 9.78 17.67
CA ALA A 99 -11.48 9.07 18.31
C ALA A 99 -12.61 8.72 17.32
N HIS A 100 -12.89 9.60 16.36
CA HIS A 100 -13.90 9.40 15.30
C HIS A 100 -13.44 8.54 14.11
N GLN A 101 -12.35 7.78 14.25
CA GLN A 101 -11.89 6.88 13.19
C GLN A 101 -11.50 7.56 11.87
N LYS A 102 -11.21 8.87 11.88
CA LYS A 102 -10.79 9.57 10.66
C LYS A 102 -9.42 9.12 10.18
N ASN A 103 -9.23 9.18 8.87
CA ASN A 103 -7.94 8.93 8.23
C ASN A 103 -6.99 10.12 8.45
N PHE A 104 -5.72 9.83 8.65
CA PHE A 104 -4.65 10.82 8.75
C PHE A 104 -3.74 10.72 7.52
N SER A 105 -3.62 11.81 6.77
CA SER A 105 -2.57 11.90 5.75
C SER A 105 -1.19 11.92 6.42
N GLY A 106 -0.12 11.72 5.62
CA GLY A 106 1.24 11.83 6.12
C GLY A 106 1.53 13.21 6.75
N ASN A 107 1.03 14.27 6.12
CA ASN A 107 1.20 15.64 6.59
C ASN A 107 0.39 15.90 7.87
N ASP A 108 -0.84 15.40 7.97
CA ASP A 108 -1.66 15.56 9.16
C ASP A 108 -1.07 14.81 10.36
N ALA A 109 -0.57 13.59 10.14
CA ALA A 109 0.11 12.83 11.18
C ALA A 109 1.42 13.52 11.61
N TYR A 110 2.19 14.05 10.66
CA TYR A 110 3.39 14.83 10.97
C TYR A 110 3.07 16.08 11.80
N ARG A 111 2.04 16.84 11.42
CA ARG A 111 1.61 18.03 12.14
C ARG A 111 1.11 17.69 13.55
N ALA A 112 0.32 16.63 13.68
CA ALA A 112 -0.12 16.12 14.98
C ALA A 112 1.06 15.80 15.90
N LEU A 113 2.07 15.07 15.39
CA LEU A 113 3.28 14.74 16.17
C LEU A 113 4.10 15.98 16.54
N ASP A 114 4.29 16.94 15.63
CA ASP A 114 5.00 18.20 15.91
C ASP A 114 4.28 19.03 16.99
N SER A 115 2.95 19.12 16.92
CA SER A 115 2.14 19.82 17.92
C SER A 115 2.22 19.15 19.30
N MET A 116 2.25 17.82 19.35
CA MET A 116 2.43 17.07 20.61
C MET A 116 3.84 17.24 21.18
N GLU A 117 4.87 17.14 20.35
CA GLU A 117 6.28 17.32 20.74
C GLU A 117 6.51 18.70 21.35
N ARG A 118 6.02 19.76 20.69
CA ARG A 118 6.13 21.15 21.17
C ARG A 118 5.41 21.36 22.49
N MET A 119 4.21 20.81 22.63
CA MET A 119 3.43 20.91 23.86
C MET A 119 4.14 20.23 25.04
N LEU A 120 4.71 19.04 24.81
CA LEU A 120 5.49 18.32 25.82
C LEU A 120 6.82 19.02 26.13
N ALA A 121 7.49 19.59 25.12
CA ALA A 121 8.72 20.36 25.33
C ALA A 121 8.46 21.61 26.18
N ALA A 122 7.33 22.30 25.97
CA ALA A 122 6.96 23.49 26.74
C ALA A 122 6.76 23.19 28.24
N VAL A 123 6.40 21.94 28.60
CA VAL A 123 6.28 21.49 29.99
C VAL A 123 7.49 20.67 30.47
N SER A 124 8.54 20.57 29.66
CA SER A 124 9.76 19.79 29.94
C SER A 124 9.49 18.30 30.22
N ALA A 125 8.53 17.70 29.50
CA ALA A 125 8.24 16.27 29.62
C ALA A 125 9.20 15.42 28.76
N GLU A 126 9.75 14.33 29.33
CA GLU A 126 10.72 13.46 28.66
C GLU A 126 10.15 12.75 27.42
N GLN A 127 8.83 12.49 27.41
CA GLN A 127 8.09 11.89 26.29
C GLN A 127 8.18 12.74 25.00
N SER A 128 8.55 14.02 25.09
CA SER A 128 8.82 14.88 23.93
C SER A 128 9.88 14.25 23.00
N GLY A 129 10.93 13.63 23.57
CA GLY A 129 11.98 12.99 22.79
C GLY A 129 11.50 11.79 21.96
N GLU A 130 10.63 10.95 22.54
CA GLU A 130 10.07 9.79 21.84
C GLU A 130 9.14 10.23 20.69
N ILE A 131 8.30 11.24 20.91
CA ILE A 131 7.44 11.80 19.86
C ILE A 131 8.31 12.43 18.75
N GLY A 132 9.40 13.12 19.10
CA GLY A 132 10.37 13.66 18.15
C GLY A 132 10.97 12.55 17.26
N GLN A 133 11.36 11.42 17.84
CA GLN A 133 11.84 10.26 17.08
C GLN A 133 10.77 9.69 16.15
N MET A 134 9.54 9.52 16.64
CA MET A 134 8.41 9.07 15.82
C MET A 134 8.14 10.00 14.63
N ARG A 135 8.30 11.31 14.83
CA ARG A 135 8.15 12.33 13.77
C ARG A 135 9.27 12.22 12.72
N MET A 136 10.52 12.04 13.14
CA MET A 136 11.64 11.84 12.21
C MET A 136 11.50 10.56 11.38
N ASP A 137 11.06 9.47 12.02
CA ASP A 137 10.83 8.20 11.33
C ASP A 137 9.72 8.32 10.29
N LEU A 138 8.64 9.07 10.61
CA LEU A 138 7.57 9.35 9.65
C LEU A 138 8.08 10.14 8.43
N LEU A 139 8.89 11.18 8.65
CA LEU A 139 9.50 11.94 7.56
C LEU A 139 10.36 11.05 6.67
N ARG A 140 11.18 10.18 7.25
CA ARG A 140 12.03 9.25 6.49
C ARG A 140 11.19 8.34 5.58
N VAL A 141 10.10 7.78 6.11
CA VAL A 141 9.18 6.95 5.32
C VAL A 141 8.56 7.76 4.17
N GLN A 142 8.13 8.99 4.43
CA GLN A 142 7.54 9.86 3.39
C GLN A 142 8.55 10.21 2.30
N PHE A 143 9.79 10.55 2.65
CA PHE A 143 10.83 10.83 1.66
C PHE A 143 11.18 9.59 0.83
N ASP A 144 11.20 8.41 1.43
CA ASP A 144 11.43 7.15 0.71
C ASP A 144 10.28 6.81 -0.25
N GLU A 145 9.04 7.11 0.13
CA GLU A 145 7.87 6.98 -0.73
C GLU A 145 7.88 8.00 -1.87
N GLN A 146 8.22 9.26 -1.57
CA GLN A 146 8.31 10.33 -2.56
C GLN A 146 9.43 10.04 -3.57
N ARG A 147 10.63 9.65 -3.11
CA ARG A 147 11.72 9.22 -4.01
C ARG A 147 11.28 8.08 -4.91
N ARG A 148 10.62 7.05 -4.37
CA ARG A 148 10.08 5.93 -5.18
C ARG A 148 9.01 6.38 -6.17
N SER A 149 8.20 7.38 -5.82
CA SER A 149 7.20 7.96 -6.72
C SER A 149 7.85 8.80 -7.82
N GLU A 150 8.87 9.59 -7.49
CA GLU A 150 9.61 10.42 -8.43
C GLU A 150 10.45 9.57 -9.38
N MET A 151 11.12 8.52 -8.90
CA MET A 151 11.80 7.54 -9.75
C MET A 151 10.83 6.86 -10.72
N ARG A 152 9.61 6.52 -10.26
CA ARG A 152 8.56 6.00 -11.13
C ARG A 152 8.10 7.02 -12.17
N LYS A 153 7.94 8.30 -11.79
CA LYS A 153 7.61 9.39 -12.72
C LYS A 153 8.74 9.67 -13.72
N ALA A 154 9.99 9.64 -13.29
CA ALA A 154 11.17 9.83 -14.13
C ALA A 154 11.33 8.68 -15.14
N SER A 155 10.99 7.44 -14.74
CA SER A 155 10.87 6.31 -15.67
C SER A 155 9.67 6.43 -16.64
N PHE A 156 8.77 7.39 -16.41
CA PHE A 156 7.58 7.67 -17.21
C PHE A 156 7.69 8.96 -18.04
N LEU A 157 8.82 9.68 -17.99
CA LEU A 157 9.10 10.72 -18.97
C LEU A 157 9.13 10.02 -20.34
N PRO A 158 8.26 10.41 -21.29
CA PRO A 158 8.37 9.90 -22.65
C PRO A 158 9.79 10.16 -23.09
N THR A 159 10.51 9.13 -23.51
CA THR A 159 11.75 9.31 -24.24
C THR A 159 11.41 10.28 -25.37
N GLU A 160 11.92 11.52 -25.32
CA GLU A 160 11.90 12.41 -26.49
C GLU A 160 12.73 11.69 -27.55
N GLY A 161 12.07 10.83 -28.32
CA GLY A 161 12.68 10.20 -29.47
C GLY A 161 13.03 11.32 -30.44
N LYS A 162 14.24 11.29 -30.98
CA LYS A 162 14.50 11.88 -32.29
C LYS A 162 14.02 10.82 -33.29
N PRO A 163 12.75 10.84 -33.75
CA PRO A 163 12.31 9.85 -34.72
C PRO A 163 13.21 9.97 -35.95
N GLN A 164 13.66 8.83 -36.46
CA GLN A 164 14.35 8.78 -37.74
C GLN A 164 13.48 9.47 -38.79
N GLY A 165 14.05 10.41 -39.55
CA GLY A 165 13.34 11.10 -40.62
C GLY A 165 12.76 10.09 -41.61
N GLY A 166 11.49 10.27 -42.00
CA GLY A 166 10.80 9.39 -42.95
C GLY A 166 9.88 8.33 -42.34
N LEU A 167 9.86 8.16 -41.00
CA LEU A 167 8.88 7.30 -40.34
C LEU A 167 7.53 8.04 -40.18
N LYS A 168 6.44 7.40 -40.63
CA LYS A 168 5.09 7.92 -40.41
C LYS A 168 4.70 7.81 -38.94
N PRO A 169 3.95 8.79 -38.39
CA PRO A 169 3.36 8.67 -37.06
C PRO A 169 2.57 7.36 -36.92
N TRP A 170 2.63 6.72 -35.76
CA TRP A 170 1.92 5.44 -35.53
C TRP A 170 0.41 5.54 -35.83
N ARG A 171 -0.18 6.71 -35.60
CA ARG A 171 -1.60 7.02 -35.90
C ARG A 171 -1.96 6.90 -37.38
N GLU A 172 -0.98 6.97 -38.29
CA GLU A 172 -1.17 6.81 -39.73
C GLU A 172 -0.97 5.37 -40.22
N VAL A 173 -0.34 4.52 -39.41
CA VAL A 173 0.02 3.14 -39.78
C VAL A 173 -0.66 2.07 -38.94
N VAL A 174 -1.31 2.46 -37.84
CA VAL A 174 -2.04 1.56 -36.95
C VAL A 174 -3.41 2.16 -36.65
N THR A 175 -4.45 1.35 -36.81
CA THR A 175 -5.81 1.67 -36.36
C THR A 175 -5.97 1.18 -34.91
N PRO A 176 -6.22 2.08 -33.92
CA PRO A 176 -6.48 1.66 -32.55
C PRO A 176 -7.74 0.78 -32.47
N HIS A 177 -7.79 -0.09 -31.47
CA HIS A 177 -8.95 -0.95 -31.24
C HIS A 177 -10.20 -0.11 -30.89
N SER A 178 -11.38 -0.64 -31.21
CA SER A 178 -12.63 0.14 -31.20
C SER A 178 -13.01 0.70 -29.82
N ASP A 179 -12.62 0.03 -28.74
CA ASP A 179 -12.79 0.45 -27.34
C ASP A 179 -11.92 1.66 -26.97
N VAL A 180 -10.68 1.71 -27.45
CA VAL A 180 -9.76 2.84 -27.31
C VAL A 180 -10.29 4.03 -28.11
N VAL A 181 -10.78 3.80 -29.33
CA VAL A 181 -11.37 4.84 -30.18
C VAL A 181 -12.65 5.42 -29.57
N LYS A 182 -13.52 4.56 -29.01
CA LYS A 182 -14.81 4.96 -28.42
C LYS A 182 -14.70 5.47 -26.99
N GLY A 183 -13.53 5.35 -26.36
CA GLY A 183 -13.33 5.75 -24.96
C GLY A 183 -14.04 4.86 -23.94
N THR A 184 -14.49 3.66 -24.33
CA THR A 184 -15.22 2.72 -23.47
C THR A 184 -14.28 1.73 -22.76
N TYR A 185 -12.98 2.06 -22.66
CA TYR A 185 -11.97 1.16 -22.11
C TYR A 185 -12.19 0.96 -20.61
N GLN A 186 -12.31 -0.29 -20.16
CA GLN A 186 -12.29 -0.62 -18.75
C GLN A 186 -10.90 -1.10 -18.36
N GLN A 187 -10.22 -0.34 -17.51
CA GLN A 187 -8.85 -0.66 -17.07
C GLN A 187 -8.73 -2.05 -16.41
N ALA A 188 -9.82 -2.56 -15.84
CA ALA A 188 -9.92 -3.89 -15.26
C ALA A 188 -9.84 -5.03 -16.31
N GLU A 189 -10.28 -4.79 -17.55
CA GLU A 189 -10.26 -5.78 -18.64
C GLU A 189 -8.87 -5.98 -19.23
N PHE A 190 -7.90 -5.09 -18.97
CA PHE A 190 -6.54 -5.14 -19.52
C PHE A 190 -5.49 -5.66 -18.54
N ALA A 191 -5.87 -6.01 -17.31
CA ALA A 191 -4.94 -6.61 -16.36
C ALA A 191 -4.83 -8.11 -16.60
N ALA A 192 -3.76 -8.54 -17.27
CA ALA A 192 -3.44 -9.96 -17.39
C ALA A 192 -3.36 -10.61 -16.00
N ASP A 193 -4.22 -11.59 -15.74
CA ASP A 193 -4.25 -12.39 -14.50
C ASP A 193 -4.10 -13.88 -14.85
N LEU A 194 -2.90 -14.41 -14.62
CA LEU A 194 -2.59 -15.82 -14.88
C LEU A 194 -3.46 -16.77 -14.04
N TRP A 195 -3.94 -16.35 -12.86
CA TRP A 195 -4.83 -17.18 -12.04
C TRP A 195 -6.20 -17.35 -12.69
N GLN A 196 -6.78 -16.27 -13.23
CA GLN A 196 -8.05 -16.36 -13.94
C GLN A 196 -7.93 -17.27 -15.17
N VAL A 197 -6.85 -17.11 -15.93
CA VAL A 197 -6.56 -17.93 -17.12
C VAL A 197 -6.40 -19.41 -16.74
N TYR A 198 -5.70 -19.70 -15.64
CA TYR A 198 -5.58 -21.05 -15.09
C TYR A 198 -6.94 -21.67 -14.72
N GLN A 199 -7.84 -20.86 -14.15
CA GLN A 199 -9.20 -21.25 -13.79
C GLN A 199 -10.18 -21.25 -14.97
N ASN A 200 -9.72 -20.93 -16.18
CA ASN A 200 -10.55 -20.74 -17.37
C ASN A 200 -11.62 -19.62 -17.22
N GLU A 201 -11.27 -18.59 -16.46
CA GLU A 201 -12.06 -17.38 -16.20
C GLU A 201 -11.47 -16.17 -16.93
N GLY A 202 -12.27 -15.11 -17.16
CA GLY A 202 -11.85 -13.89 -17.87
C GLY A 202 -12.25 -13.86 -19.34
N SER A 203 -11.68 -12.91 -20.10
CA SER A 203 -11.98 -12.72 -21.53
C SER A 203 -11.23 -13.73 -22.41
N ASP A 204 -11.80 -14.03 -23.58
CA ASP A 204 -11.20 -15.02 -24.50
C ASP A 204 -9.85 -14.56 -25.05
N GLU A 205 -9.59 -13.26 -25.08
CA GLU A 205 -8.30 -12.67 -25.47
C GLU A 205 -7.14 -13.15 -24.59
N TYR A 206 -7.42 -13.52 -23.34
CA TYR A 206 -6.44 -14.05 -22.40
C TYR A 206 -6.54 -15.55 -22.19
N LYS A 207 -7.74 -16.14 -22.29
CA LYS A 207 -7.95 -17.58 -22.07
C LYS A 207 -7.67 -18.44 -23.29
N ASN A 208 -8.08 -17.98 -24.48
CA ASN A 208 -7.98 -18.77 -25.70
C ASN A 208 -6.55 -18.64 -26.26
N PRO A 209 -5.79 -19.75 -26.40
CA PRO A 209 -4.41 -19.70 -26.86
C PRO A 209 -4.24 -19.01 -28.22
N THR A 210 -5.14 -19.31 -29.17
CA THR A 210 -5.11 -18.73 -30.52
C THR A 210 -5.38 -17.24 -30.51
N GLU A 211 -6.40 -16.77 -29.78
CA GLU A 211 -6.69 -15.34 -29.65
C GLU A 211 -5.56 -14.60 -28.93
N PHE A 212 -5.01 -15.20 -27.88
CA PHE A 212 -3.89 -14.66 -27.12
C PHE A 212 -2.67 -14.44 -28.01
N PHE A 213 -2.26 -15.45 -28.79
CA PHE A 213 -1.11 -15.33 -29.70
C PHE A 213 -1.41 -14.43 -30.89
N ARG A 214 -2.65 -14.39 -31.41
CA ARG A 214 -3.05 -13.44 -32.46
C ARG A 214 -2.83 -11.98 -32.05
N ARG A 215 -2.99 -11.67 -30.76
CA ARG A 215 -2.82 -10.32 -30.20
C ARG A 215 -1.44 -10.10 -29.58
N THR A 216 -0.61 -11.14 -29.52
CA THR A 216 0.73 -11.07 -28.93
C THR A 216 1.76 -10.82 -30.01
N PHE A 217 2.44 -9.68 -29.93
CA PHE A 217 3.67 -9.48 -30.69
C PHE A 217 4.82 -10.22 -30.00
N ILE A 218 5.39 -11.22 -30.67
CA ILE A 218 6.51 -12.01 -30.14
C ILE A 218 7.79 -11.18 -30.25
N THR A 219 8.13 -10.46 -29.18
CA THR A 219 9.39 -9.72 -29.08
C THR A 219 10.59 -10.67 -29.01
N GLU A 220 11.79 -10.17 -29.29
CA GLU A 220 13.03 -10.95 -29.19
C GLU A 220 13.21 -11.62 -27.82
N GLY A 221 12.91 -10.90 -26.73
CA GLY A 221 12.98 -11.44 -25.37
C GLY A 221 11.95 -12.55 -25.12
N LEU A 222 10.71 -12.38 -25.61
CA LEU A 222 9.68 -13.42 -25.50
C LEU A 222 10.05 -14.65 -26.35
N LYS A 223 10.58 -14.43 -27.55
CA LYS A 223 11.10 -15.47 -28.43
C LYS A 223 12.17 -16.29 -27.73
N GLY A 224 13.17 -15.63 -27.13
CA GLY A 224 14.22 -16.30 -26.36
C GLY A 224 13.68 -17.14 -25.19
N LEU A 225 12.69 -16.62 -24.46
CA LEU A 225 12.02 -17.35 -23.37
C LEU A 225 11.31 -18.61 -23.87
N LEU A 226 10.47 -18.48 -24.90
CA LEU A 226 9.68 -19.58 -25.45
C LEU A 226 10.56 -20.65 -26.10
N THR A 227 11.58 -20.25 -26.88
CA THR A 227 12.56 -21.17 -27.47
C THR A 227 13.33 -21.92 -26.39
N GLY A 228 13.79 -21.23 -25.34
CA GLY A 228 14.46 -21.87 -24.21
C GLY A 228 13.59 -22.92 -23.52
N ALA A 229 12.29 -22.65 -23.37
CA ALA A 229 11.34 -23.60 -22.81
C ALA A 229 11.09 -24.82 -23.71
N LEU A 230 11.00 -24.64 -25.03
CA LEU A 230 10.91 -25.75 -25.98
C LEU A 230 12.10 -26.69 -25.90
N LEU A 231 13.32 -26.13 -25.99
CA LEU A 231 14.57 -26.90 -25.90
C LEU A 231 14.65 -27.65 -24.57
N ARG A 232 14.22 -27.01 -23.47
CA ARG A 232 14.21 -27.63 -22.14
C ARG A 232 13.29 -28.82 -22.04
N LEU A 233 12.05 -28.69 -22.51
CA LEU A 233 11.09 -29.78 -22.45
C LEU A 233 11.42 -30.92 -23.42
N ALA A 234 12.18 -30.65 -24.48
CA ALA A 234 12.72 -31.68 -25.37
C ALA A 234 14.04 -32.30 -24.88
N GLY A 235 14.58 -31.87 -23.74
CA GLY A 235 15.84 -32.39 -23.21
C GLY A 235 17.09 -31.93 -23.97
N GLN A 236 16.99 -30.88 -24.78
CA GLN A 236 18.08 -30.36 -25.64
C GLN A 236 18.79 -29.13 -25.05
N GLY A 237 18.55 -28.79 -23.78
CA GLY A 237 19.21 -27.67 -23.10
C GLY A 237 18.23 -26.69 -22.47
N GLY A 238 18.59 -25.41 -22.37
CA GLY A 238 17.71 -24.37 -21.81
C GLY A 238 17.70 -24.28 -20.28
N ASN A 239 17.33 -23.09 -19.79
CA ASN A 239 17.39 -22.76 -18.36
C ASN A 239 16.24 -23.46 -17.60
N PRO A 240 16.53 -24.22 -16.52
CA PRO A 240 15.49 -24.90 -15.73
C PRO A 240 14.70 -23.94 -14.84
N VAL A 241 15.29 -22.81 -14.47
CA VAL A 241 14.68 -21.77 -13.66
C VAL A 241 14.94 -20.44 -14.36
N VAL A 242 13.88 -19.68 -14.58
CA VAL A 242 13.95 -18.37 -15.24
C VAL A 242 13.34 -17.34 -14.31
N GLU A 243 14.14 -16.37 -13.89
CA GLU A 243 13.67 -15.20 -13.17
C GLU A 243 13.29 -14.10 -14.18
N LEU A 244 12.01 -13.72 -14.22
CA LEU A 244 11.55 -12.63 -15.09
C LEU A 244 11.84 -11.28 -14.42
N GLN A 245 12.98 -10.68 -14.75
CA GLN A 245 13.34 -9.34 -14.29
C GLN A 245 12.86 -8.29 -15.30
N THR A 246 11.71 -7.66 -15.03
CA THR A 246 11.26 -6.49 -15.78
C THR A 246 10.70 -5.42 -14.86
N ASN A 247 10.73 -4.16 -15.30
CA ASN A 247 10.10 -3.05 -14.59
C ASN A 247 8.56 -3.22 -14.50
N PHE A 248 7.88 -2.39 -13.69
CA PHE A 248 6.42 -2.39 -13.62
C PHE A 248 5.81 -2.21 -15.03
N GLY A 249 4.83 -3.03 -15.39
CA GLY A 249 4.22 -3.04 -16.73
C GLY A 249 5.04 -3.75 -17.82
N GLY A 250 6.23 -4.27 -17.51
CA GLY A 250 7.12 -4.92 -18.48
C GLY A 250 6.74 -6.36 -18.86
N GLY A 251 5.44 -6.70 -18.90
CA GLY A 251 4.96 -7.94 -19.52
C GLY A 251 5.22 -9.28 -18.80
N LYS A 252 5.62 -9.32 -17.52
CA LYS A 252 5.92 -10.60 -16.81
C LYS A 252 4.76 -11.59 -16.85
N THR A 253 3.57 -11.14 -16.45
CA THR A 253 2.38 -12.00 -16.47
C THR A 253 2.07 -12.46 -17.89
N HIS A 254 2.25 -11.59 -18.88
CA HIS A 254 2.10 -11.93 -20.29
C HIS A 254 3.08 -13.02 -20.73
N SER A 255 4.35 -12.92 -20.36
CA SER A 255 5.37 -13.94 -20.64
C SER A 255 5.02 -15.29 -20.01
N MET A 256 4.56 -15.29 -18.76
CA MET A 256 4.10 -16.52 -18.08
C MET A 256 2.87 -17.11 -18.77
N MET A 257 1.93 -16.28 -19.23
CA MET A 257 0.77 -16.72 -20.01
C MET A 257 1.15 -17.27 -21.38
N SER A 258 2.14 -16.68 -22.05
CA SER A 258 2.65 -17.22 -23.32
C SER A 258 3.22 -18.64 -23.13
N LEU A 259 3.97 -18.89 -22.04
CA LEU A 259 4.42 -20.23 -21.69
C LEU A 259 3.25 -21.16 -21.37
N TRP A 260 2.27 -20.68 -20.60
CA TRP A 260 1.06 -21.44 -20.29
C TRP A 260 0.35 -21.90 -21.58
N HIS A 261 0.14 -20.98 -22.53
CA HIS A 261 -0.58 -21.24 -23.77
C HIS A 261 0.22 -22.05 -24.79
N LEU A 262 1.53 -21.82 -24.89
CA LEU A 262 2.41 -22.61 -25.76
C LEU A 262 2.30 -24.11 -25.46
N PHE A 263 2.18 -24.46 -24.19
CA PHE A 263 2.08 -25.86 -23.74
C PHE A 263 0.65 -26.28 -23.38
N SER A 264 -0.35 -25.64 -24.00
CA SER A 264 -1.78 -25.94 -23.77
C SER A 264 -2.27 -27.24 -24.41
N GLY A 265 -1.49 -27.80 -25.35
CA GLY A 265 -1.88 -28.95 -26.17
C GLY A 265 -2.51 -28.56 -27.51
N ILE A 266 -2.72 -27.27 -27.76
CA ILE A 266 -3.11 -26.73 -29.08
C ILE A 266 -1.91 -26.83 -30.04
N SER A 267 -2.18 -27.18 -31.31
CA SER A 267 -1.15 -27.27 -32.33
C SER A 267 -0.44 -25.93 -32.51
N ALA A 268 0.88 -25.95 -32.70
CA ALA A 268 1.65 -24.75 -33.02
C ALA A 268 1.10 -24.01 -34.27
N SER A 269 0.46 -24.74 -35.19
CA SER A 269 -0.15 -24.17 -36.39
C SER A 269 -1.40 -23.33 -36.13
N GLU A 270 -2.03 -23.51 -34.96
CA GLU A 270 -3.18 -22.72 -34.52
C GLU A 270 -2.76 -21.52 -33.67
N LEU A 271 -1.45 -21.35 -33.42
CA LEU A 271 -0.89 -20.29 -32.59
C LEU A 271 -0.07 -19.32 -33.46
N PRO A 272 -0.64 -18.16 -33.84
CA PRO A 272 0.06 -17.19 -34.69
C PRO A 272 1.45 -16.82 -34.16
N GLY A 273 2.46 -16.89 -35.03
CA GLY A 273 3.86 -16.60 -34.70
C GLY A 273 4.64 -17.73 -34.02
N VAL A 274 3.97 -18.77 -33.51
CA VAL A 274 4.64 -19.90 -32.85
C VAL A 274 5.24 -20.88 -33.87
N GLU A 275 4.66 -21.01 -35.07
CA GLU A 275 5.19 -21.88 -36.14
C GLU A 275 6.64 -21.54 -36.50
N GLU A 276 6.94 -20.25 -36.69
CA GLU A 276 8.29 -19.75 -36.99
C GLU A 276 9.25 -20.05 -35.84
N LEU A 277 8.77 -19.86 -34.60
CA LEU A 277 9.53 -20.15 -33.39
C LEU A 277 9.90 -21.64 -33.27
N VAL A 278 8.95 -22.53 -33.54
CA VAL A 278 9.16 -23.99 -33.54
C VAL A 278 10.15 -24.40 -34.63
N LYS A 279 10.00 -23.82 -35.83
CA LYS A 279 10.89 -24.08 -36.97
C LYS A 279 12.33 -23.68 -36.66
N GLU A 280 12.53 -22.51 -36.07
CA GLU A 280 13.85 -22.04 -35.68
C GLU A 280 14.45 -22.81 -34.50
N ALA A 281 13.63 -23.19 -33.52
CA ALA A 281 14.08 -24.02 -32.40
C ALA A 281 14.47 -25.43 -32.85
N GLY A 282 13.97 -25.90 -34.00
CA GLY A 282 14.20 -27.26 -34.52
C GLY A 282 13.52 -28.35 -33.68
N VAL A 283 12.58 -27.97 -32.81
CA VAL A 283 11.97 -28.85 -31.82
C VAL A 283 10.45 -28.62 -31.79
N PRO A 284 9.63 -29.68 -31.97
CA PRO A 284 8.18 -29.54 -31.92
C PRO A 284 7.70 -29.22 -30.49
N VAL A 285 6.55 -28.58 -30.39
CA VAL A 285 5.86 -28.42 -29.11
C VAL A 285 5.49 -29.80 -28.57
N ALA A 286 5.88 -30.10 -27.33
CA ALA A 286 5.56 -31.37 -26.70
C ALA A 286 4.02 -31.53 -26.60
N PRO A 287 3.44 -32.66 -27.05
CA PRO A 287 1.99 -32.82 -27.14
C PRO A 287 1.29 -32.87 -25.77
N ARG A 288 2.04 -33.21 -24.71
CA ARG A 288 1.49 -33.27 -23.35
C ARG A 288 2.53 -32.78 -22.35
N VAL A 289 2.25 -31.63 -21.75
CA VAL A 289 3.06 -31.03 -20.69
C VAL A 289 2.17 -30.81 -19.48
N HIS A 290 2.61 -31.30 -18.32
CA HIS A 290 1.94 -31.00 -17.06
C HIS A 290 2.39 -29.63 -16.59
N ARG A 291 1.43 -28.71 -16.49
CA ARG A 291 1.66 -27.32 -16.12
C ARG A 291 1.04 -27.05 -14.74
N ALA A 292 1.70 -26.25 -13.93
CA ALA A 292 1.20 -25.81 -12.64
C ALA A 292 1.35 -24.28 -12.51
N VAL A 293 0.40 -23.66 -11.82
CA VAL A 293 0.37 -22.21 -11.55
C VAL A 293 0.32 -22.00 -10.04
N LEU A 294 1.27 -21.22 -9.52
CA LEU A 294 1.35 -20.84 -8.13
C LEU A 294 1.24 -19.31 -8.01
N VAL A 295 0.14 -18.83 -7.45
CA VAL A 295 -0.09 -17.40 -7.22
C VAL A 295 -0.28 -17.18 -5.72
N GLY A 296 0.73 -16.61 -5.06
CA GLY A 296 0.77 -16.49 -3.60
C GLY A 296 -0.36 -15.67 -2.96
N THR A 297 -1.02 -14.80 -3.74
CA THR A 297 -2.20 -14.04 -3.28
C THR A 297 -3.52 -14.82 -3.42
N LYS A 298 -3.52 -15.93 -4.16
CA LYS A 298 -4.71 -16.75 -4.44
C LYS A 298 -4.68 -18.10 -3.73
N ILE A 299 -3.51 -18.56 -3.29
CA ILE A 299 -3.34 -19.81 -2.55
C ILE A 299 -2.96 -19.50 -1.11
N SER A 300 -3.89 -19.73 -0.18
CA SER A 300 -3.64 -19.55 1.25
C SER A 300 -2.88 -20.76 1.82
N PRO A 301 -1.69 -20.58 2.44
CA PRO A 301 -0.89 -21.67 3.01
C PRO A 301 -1.51 -22.30 4.27
N GLY A 302 -2.42 -21.59 4.94
CA GLY A 302 -3.07 -22.05 6.17
C GLY A 302 -4.42 -22.74 5.94
N GLN A 303 -4.88 -22.85 4.69
CA GLN A 303 -6.16 -23.45 4.36
C GLN A 303 -5.97 -24.73 3.57
N THR A 304 -6.76 -25.73 3.90
CA THR A 304 -6.79 -26.99 3.15
C THR A 304 -7.63 -26.80 1.89
N HIS A 305 -7.05 -27.10 0.72
CA HIS A 305 -7.72 -27.00 -0.58
C HIS A 305 -8.00 -28.40 -1.11
N LYS A 306 -9.26 -28.68 -1.45
CA LYS A 306 -9.63 -29.93 -2.13
C LYS A 306 -9.68 -29.69 -3.64
N LYS A 307 -8.91 -30.45 -4.40
CA LYS A 307 -8.85 -30.38 -5.86
C LYS A 307 -10.01 -31.21 -6.48
N PRO A 308 -10.37 -30.98 -7.76
CA PRO A 308 -11.48 -31.69 -8.41
C PRO A 308 -11.32 -33.21 -8.47
N ASP A 309 -10.09 -33.71 -8.49
CA ASP A 309 -9.74 -35.14 -8.44
C ASP A 309 -9.86 -35.74 -7.03
N GLY A 310 -10.25 -34.94 -6.03
CA GLY A 310 -10.35 -35.34 -4.64
C GLY A 310 -9.07 -35.15 -3.82
N THR A 311 -7.96 -34.76 -4.45
CA THR A 311 -6.68 -34.53 -3.77
C THR A 311 -6.82 -33.41 -2.73
N VAL A 312 -6.43 -33.70 -1.49
CA VAL A 312 -6.49 -32.75 -0.37
C VAL A 312 -5.11 -32.14 -0.14
N VAL A 313 -4.97 -30.87 -0.51
CA VAL A 313 -3.74 -30.10 -0.40
C VAL A 313 -3.75 -29.35 0.94
N ARG A 314 -2.86 -29.73 1.85
CA ARG A 314 -2.75 -29.13 3.20
C ARG A 314 -1.66 -28.07 3.33
N THR A 315 -0.82 -27.93 2.31
CA THR A 315 0.30 -26.97 2.23
C THR A 315 0.28 -26.26 0.88
N LEU A 316 1.13 -25.26 0.68
CA LEU A 316 1.52 -24.83 -0.66
C LEU A 316 2.24 -25.96 -1.42
#